data_AF-A0A7S1ASC9-F1
#
_entry.id   AF-A0A7S1ASC9-F1
#
_cell.length_a   1.000
_cell.length_b   1.000
_cell.length_c   1.000
_cell.angle_alpha   90.00
_cell.angle_beta   90.00
_cell.angle_gamma   90.00
#
_symmetry.space_group_name_H-M   'P 1'
#
loop_
_entity.id
_entity.type
_entity.pdbx_description
1 polymer ?
#
loop_
_entity_poly.entity_id
_entity_poly.type
_entity_poly.pdbx_seq_one_letter_code
_entity_poly.pdbx_strand_id
1 'polypeptide(L)'
;DISNLAYKGSYRYRRDEDLEEEEEQLPKEMVLYVCGSWSGWQHLEHMEQDADGWWISTFLLGETLCEFFYIAVNTKAHTIHPAIERASQNIWVCGPDAHGAGKHWMVDCRGSHTKSTTFKVKFWWSHWRKRVEWEEVTDFTFVPEPLAFKHRYSMVGSWTSWACVDMELSEDAWHGSFRLGSSGREEFHF
;
A
#
# COMPACT_ATOMS: atom_id res chain seq x y z
N ASP A 1 4.45 21.22 23.79
CA ASP A 1 5.18 20.14 24.46
C ASP A 1 4.97 18.87 23.64
N ILE A 2 5.88 18.58 22.70
CA ILE A 2 5.75 17.44 21.79
C ILE A 2 6.61 16.33 22.38
N SER A 3 5.94 15.24 22.75
CA SER A 3 6.54 14.12 23.47
C SER A 3 7.58 13.39 22.59
N ASN A 4 8.85 13.44 23.01
CA ASN A 4 9.98 12.67 22.48
C ASN A 4 9.89 11.14 22.76
N LEU A 5 8.77 10.65 23.30
CA LEU A 5 8.62 9.25 23.73
C LEU A 5 8.11 8.29 22.64
N ALA A 6 7.75 8.79 21.45
CA ALA A 6 7.20 7.96 20.38
C ALA A 6 8.25 7.43 19.37
N TYR A 7 9.48 7.93 19.40
CA TYR A 7 10.49 7.61 18.39
C TYR A 7 11.75 7.00 19.03
N LYS A 8 11.95 5.69 18.83
CA LYS A 8 13.18 4.97 19.19
C LYS A 8 14.24 4.98 18.08
N GLY A 9 14.02 5.73 17.01
CA GLY A 9 15.00 5.84 15.92
C GLY A 9 16.18 6.70 16.34
N SER A 10 17.38 6.34 15.88
CA SER A 10 18.56 7.19 16.03
C SER A 10 18.47 8.36 15.06
N TYR A 11 18.67 9.58 15.56
CA TYR A 11 18.90 10.74 14.69
C TYR A 11 20.21 10.53 13.94
N ARG A 12 20.14 10.23 12.64
CA ARG A 12 21.33 10.22 11.79
C ARG A 12 21.53 11.62 11.21
N TYR A 13 22.55 12.29 11.70
CA TYR A 13 23.13 13.49 11.09
C TYR A 13 23.44 13.16 9.63
N ARG A 14 22.95 13.96 8.66
CA ARG A 14 23.42 13.90 7.28
C ARG A 14 24.93 14.17 7.31
N ARG A 15 25.74 13.15 7.06
CA ARG A 15 27.16 13.32 6.81
C ARG A 15 27.35 13.17 5.30
N ASP A 16 27.72 14.31 4.72
CA ASP A 16 28.30 14.52 3.39
C ASP A 16 27.47 14.09 2.17
N GLU A 17 27.03 15.09 1.39
CA GLU A 17 26.29 14.96 0.11
C GLU A 17 27.20 14.53 -1.07
N ASP A 18 28.47 14.23 -0.83
CA ASP A 18 29.52 14.14 -1.87
C ASP A 18 30.24 12.77 -1.95
N LEU A 19 29.76 11.73 -1.28
CA LEU A 19 30.24 10.37 -1.60
C LEU A 19 29.44 9.89 -2.81
N GLU A 20 30.11 9.70 -3.94
CA GLU A 20 29.60 8.91 -5.06
C GLU A 20 29.04 7.61 -4.45
N GLU A 21 27.72 7.54 -4.32
CA GLU A 21 27.04 6.38 -3.76
C GLU A 21 27.35 5.26 -4.74
N GLU A 22 28.35 4.41 -4.44
CA GLU A 22 28.56 3.18 -5.18
C GLU A 22 27.20 2.47 -5.22
N GLU A 23 26.61 2.40 -6.41
CA GLU A 23 25.29 1.82 -6.63
C GLU A 23 25.39 0.31 -6.34
N GLU A 24 25.25 -0.04 -5.07
CA GLU A 24 25.16 -1.42 -4.66
C GLU A 24 23.81 -1.96 -5.14
N GLN A 25 23.87 -2.66 -6.26
CA GLN A 25 22.73 -3.32 -6.85
C GLN A 25 22.18 -4.37 -5.88
N LEU A 26 20.86 -4.56 -5.93
CA LEU A 26 20.20 -5.65 -5.23
C LEU A 26 20.95 -6.96 -5.50
N PRO A 27 21.24 -7.80 -4.48
CA PRO A 27 21.87 -9.09 -4.72
C PRO A 27 21.11 -9.87 -5.81
N LYS A 28 21.83 -10.47 -6.76
CA LYS A 28 21.23 -11.12 -7.96
C LYS A 28 20.20 -12.21 -7.63
N GLU A 29 20.28 -12.78 -6.44
CA GLU A 29 19.39 -13.82 -5.90
C GLU A 29 18.04 -13.25 -5.45
N MET A 30 17.93 -11.92 -5.30
CA MET A 30 16.74 -11.25 -4.77
C MET A 30 15.81 -10.83 -5.90
N VAL A 31 14.56 -11.26 -5.78
CA VAL A 31 13.46 -10.88 -6.65
C VAL A 31 12.47 -10.05 -5.83
N LEU A 32 12.10 -8.90 -6.37
CA LEU A 32 11.16 -8.00 -5.72
C LEU A 32 9.76 -8.18 -6.28
N TYR A 33 8.80 -8.14 -5.38
CA TYR A 33 7.39 -8.18 -5.71
C TYR A 33 6.64 -7.07 -4.99
N VAL A 34 5.60 -6.53 -5.59
CA VAL A 34 4.61 -5.71 -4.91
C VAL A 34 3.40 -6.58 -4.53
N CYS A 35 2.81 -6.30 -3.38
CA CYS A 35 1.57 -6.93 -2.92
C CYS A 35 0.65 -5.85 -2.37
N GLY A 36 -0.57 -5.77 -2.89
CA GLY A 36 -1.50 -4.73 -2.50
C GLY A 36 -2.93 -5.20 -2.32
N SER A 37 -3.77 -4.31 -1.79
CA SER A 37 -5.19 -4.55 -1.58
C SER A 37 -5.98 -4.70 -2.89
N TRP A 38 -5.49 -4.17 -4.00
CA TRP A 38 -6.09 -4.32 -5.34
C TRP A 38 -6.12 -5.77 -5.83
N SER A 39 -5.23 -6.63 -5.30
CA SER A 39 -5.24 -8.08 -5.56
C SER A 39 -5.85 -8.88 -4.40
N GLY A 40 -6.47 -8.19 -3.43
CA GLY A 40 -6.93 -8.79 -2.19
C GLY A 40 -5.81 -9.40 -1.35
N TRP A 41 -4.57 -8.91 -1.50
CA TRP A 41 -3.37 -9.46 -0.89
C TRP A 41 -3.02 -10.89 -1.32
N GLN A 42 -3.63 -11.38 -2.41
CA GLN A 42 -3.48 -12.77 -2.84
C GLN A 42 -2.23 -12.95 -3.70
N HIS A 43 -1.93 -12.00 -4.57
CA HIS A 43 -0.89 -12.11 -5.58
C HIS A 43 0.34 -11.28 -5.24
N LEU A 44 1.52 -11.85 -5.54
CA LEU A 44 2.79 -11.13 -5.58
C LEU A 44 3.07 -10.78 -7.04
N GLU A 45 3.08 -9.50 -7.35
CA GLU A 45 3.32 -8.98 -8.70
C GLU A 45 4.80 -8.62 -8.84
N HIS A 46 5.46 -9.18 -9.85
CA HIS A 46 6.88 -8.98 -10.07
C HIS A 46 7.19 -7.50 -10.34
N MET A 47 8.27 -6.99 -9.76
CA MET A 47 8.79 -5.66 -10.07
C MET A 47 9.91 -5.76 -11.10
N GLU A 48 9.90 -4.88 -12.10
CA GLU A 48 10.93 -4.83 -13.14
C GLU A 48 11.87 -3.65 -12.90
N GLN A 49 13.15 -3.79 -13.24
CA GLN A 49 14.09 -2.68 -13.10
C GLN A 49 14.03 -1.78 -14.34
N ASP A 50 13.89 -0.47 -14.13
CA ASP A 50 13.99 0.53 -15.20
C ASP A 50 15.44 0.94 -15.49
N ALA A 51 15.62 1.82 -16.48
CA ALA A 51 16.94 2.27 -16.92
C ALA A 51 17.70 3.09 -15.86
N ASP A 52 16.98 3.69 -14.90
CA ASP A 52 17.52 4.51 -13.82
C ASP A 52 17.76 3.67 -12.54
N GLY A 53 17.66 2.35 -12.65
CA GLY A 53 17.90 1.41 -11.56
C GLY A 53 16.74 1.26 -10.57
N TRP A 54 15.60 1.91 -10.81
CA TRP A 54 14.41 1.76 -9.97
C TRP A 54 13.67 0.48 -10.30
N TRP A 55 13.18 -0.19 -9.27
CA TRP A 55 12.25 -1.29 -9.41
C TRP A 55 10.84 -0.73 -9.51
N ILE A 56 10.13 -1.08 -10.57
CA ILE A 56 8.82 -0.54 -10.89
C ILE A 56 7.77 -1.64 -11.00
N SER A 57 6.55 -1.32 -10.59
CA SER A 57 5.36 -2.12 -10.86
C SER A 57 4.16 -1.20 -10.93
N THR A 58 3.16 -1.56 -11.74
CA THR A 58 1.95 -0.76 -11.93
C THR A 58 0.73 -1.51 -11.45
N PHE A 59 -0.22 -0.78 -10.89
CA PHE A 59 -1.49 -1.34 -10.46
C PHE A 59 -2.64 -0.39 -10.82
N LEU A 60 -3.86 -0.93 -10.83
CA LEU A 60 -5.08 -0.15 -10.94
C LEU A 60 -5.63 0.15 -9.55
N LEU A 61 -5.96 1.41 -9.33
CA LEU A 61 -6.68 1.87 -8.16
C LEU A 61 -8.13 1.35 -8.22
N GLY A 62 -8.58 0.70 -7.14
CA GLY A 62 -9.95 0.21 -7.04
C GLY A 62 -11.00 1.30 -6.88
N GLU A 63 -12.25 0.87 -6.75
CA GLU A 63 -13.45 1.73 -6.63
C GLU A 63 -13.39 2.72 -5.45
N THR A 64 -12.65 2.37 -4.39
CA THR A 64 -12.49 3.21 -3.18
C THR A 64 -11.58 4.41 -3.39
N LEU A 65 -10.85 4.45 -4.51
CA LEU A 65 -9.76 5.38 -4.77
C LEU A 65 -8.68 5.38 -3.66
N CYS A 66 -8.56 4.27 -2.92
CA CYS A 66 -7.65 4.14 -1.79
C CYS A 66 -7.13 2.71 -1.71
N GLU A 67 -5.83 2.55 -1.93
CA GLU A 67 -5.17 1.24 -1.93
C GLU A 67 -4.00 1.21 -0.95
N PHE A 68 -3.67 0.01 -0.48
CA PHE A 68 -2.57 -0.26 0.43
C PHE A 68 -1.61 -1.25 -0.19
N PHE A 69 -0.32 -1.16 0.12
CA PHE A 69 0.66 -2.12 -0.36
C PHE A 69 1.90 -2.27 0.53
N TYR A 70 2.64 -3.34 0.27
CA TYR A 70 4.01 -3.53 0.72
C TYR A 70 4.84 -4.17 -0.41
N ILE A 71 6.16 -4.17 -0.25
CA ILE A 71 7.08 -4.84 -1.17
C ILE A 71 7.61 -6.10 -0.50
N ALA A 72 7.63 -7.22 -1.21
CA ALA A 72 8.14 -8.50 -0.74
C ALA A 72 9.48 -8.82 -1.42
N VAL A 73 10.38 -9.45 -0.69
CA VAL A 73 11.66 -9.95 -1.22
C VAL A 73 11.60 -11.47 -1.23
N ASN A 74 11.60 -12.08 -2.41
CA ASN A 74 11.47 -13.51 -2.69
C ASN A 74 10.16 -14.17 -2.22
N THR A 75 9.63 -13.82 -1.04
CA THR A 75 8.43 -14.42 -0.44
C THR A 75 7.67 -13.39 0.41
N LYS A 76 6.41 -13.69 0.76
CA LYS A 76 5.59 -12.85 1.65
C LYS A 76 6.14 -12.71 3.07
N ALA A 77 7.12 -13.54 3.48
CA ALA A 77 7.67 -13.53 4.83
C ALA A 77 8.73 -12.43 5.06
N HIS A 78 9.35 -11.93 3.98
CA HIS A 78 10.37 -10.88 4.06
C HIS A 78 9.86 -9.65 3.33
N THR A 79 9.51 -8.63 4.10
CA THR A 79 8.81 -7.46 3.58
C THR A 79 9.66 -6.21 3.75
N ILE A 80 9.66 -5.38 2.71
CA ILE A 80 10.05 -3.98 2.76
C ILE A 80 8.74 -3.21 2.99
N HIS A 81 8.72 -2.44 4.07
CA HIS A 81 7.48 -1.85 4.60
C HIS A 81 7.77 -0.48 5.24
N PRO A 82 6.76 0.39 5.42
CA PRO A 82 6.96 1.64 6.14
C PRO A 82 7.19 1.42 7.63
N ALA A 83 7.78 2.41 8.30
CA ALA A 83 7.95 2.40 9.75
C ALA A 83 6.62 2.41 10.54
N ILE A 84 5.56 2.96 9.96
CA ILE A 84 4.22 3.10 10.56
C ILE A 84 3.13 2.56 9.62
N GLU A 85 1.95 2.24 10.15
CA GLU A 85 0.78 1.88 9.34
C GLU A 85 0.23 3.08 8.55
N ARG A 86 -0.38 2.82 7.39
CA ARG A 86 -1.02 3.81 6.50
C ARG A 86 -0.08 4.96 6.11
N ALA A 87 1.17 4.62 5.85
CA ALA A 87 2.22 5.59 5.62
C ALA A 87 2.17 6.21 4.22
N SER A 88 2.60 7.48 4.12
CA SER A 88 2.96 8.07 2.84
C SER A 88 4.38 7.69 2.41
N GLN A 89 4.75 7.99 1.17
CA GLN A 89 6.09 7.77 0.61
C GLN A 89 7.21 8.53 1.33
N ASN A 90 6.87 9.54 2.14
CA ASN A 90 7.84 10.35 2.88
C ASN A 90 8.31 9.67 4.18
N ILE A 91 7.73 8.53 4.54
CA ILE A 91 8.06 7.79 5.75
C ILE A 91 9.29 6.90 5.53
N TRP A 92 10.01 6.64 6.62
CA TRP A 92 11.14 5.74 6.64
C TRP A 92 10.78 4.33 6.14
N VAL A 93 11.64 3.78 5.29
CA VAL A 93 11.51 2.43 4.72
C VAL A 93 12.29 1.43 5.60
N CYS A 94 11.59 0.42 6.10
CA CYS A 94 12.11 -0.67 6.92
C CYS A 94 12.26 -1.97 6.10
N GLY A 95 12.92 -2.96 6.70
CA GLY A 95 13.13 -4.26 6.07
C GLY A 95 14.29 -4.31 5.05
N PRO A 96 14.44 -5.45 4.37
CA PRO A 96 13.53 -6.59 4.35
C PRO A 96 13.59 -7.41 5.64
N ASP A 97 12.45 -7.57 6.31
CA ASP A 97 12.33 -8.41 7.51
C ASP A 97 10.88 -8.88 7.74
N ALA A 98 10.65 -9.64 8.82
CA ALA A 98 9.36 -10.24 9.16
C ALA A 98 8.44 -9.33 10.03
N HIS A 99 8.84 -8.08 10.31
CA HIS A 99 8.11 -7.15 11.18
C HIS A 99 7.20 -6.17 10.41
N GLY A 100 6.93 -6.46 9.14
CA GLY A 100 6.05 -5.66 8.28
C GLY A 100 4.57 -5.98 8.41
N ALA A 101 4.18 -6.94 9.25
CA ALA A 101 2.78 -7.28 9.48
C ALA A 101 1.96 -6.04 9.89
N GLY A 102 0.92 -5.73 9.10
CA GLY A 102 0.09 -4.54 9.30
C GLY A 102 0.77 -3.21 8.98
N LYS A 103 1.94 -3.18 8.35
CA LYS A 103 2.61 -1.93 7.94
C LYS A 103 2.57 -1.80 6.44
N HIS A 104 1.71 -0.92 5.97
CA HIS A 104 1.46 -0.72 4.55
C HIS A 104 1.55 0.76 4.17
N TRP A 105 2.09 1.02 3.00
CA TRP A 105 1.92 2.32 2.37
C TRP A 105 0.47 2.49 1.92
N MET A 106 -0.01 3.72 1.91
CA MET A 106 -1.37 4.07 1.49
C MET A 106 -1.32 5.05 0.31
N VAL A 107 -1.93 4.65 -0.79
CA VAL A 107 -2.20 5.49 -1.96
C VAL A 107 -3.65 5.95 -1.85
N ASP A 108 -3.86 7.21 -1.45
CA ASP A 108 -5.19 7.79 -1.22
C ASP A 108 -5.47 8.92 -2.21
N CYS A 109 -6.43 8.70 -3.10
CA CYS A 109 -6.83 9.64 -4.15
C CYS A 109 -8.26 10.18 -3.95
N ARG A 110 -8.91 9.93 -2.81
CA ARG A 110 -10.31 10.35 -2.57
C ARG A 110 -10.51 11.87 -2.57
N GLY A 111 -9.45 12.65 -2.31
CA GLY A 111 -9.45 14.11 -2.40
C GLY A 111 -8.78 14.66 -3.66
N SER A 112 -8.36 13.79 -4.58
CA SER A 112 -7.60 14.15 -5.77
C SER A 112 -8.52 14.38 -6.97
N HIS A 113 -8.09 15.20 -7.93
CA HIS A 113 -8.69 15.28 -9.27
C HIS A 113 -7.91 14.41 -10.27
N THR A 114 -7.43 13.24 -9.81
CA THR A 114 -6.73 12.26 -10.65
C THR A 114 -7.63 11.87 -11.83
N LYS A 115 -7.05 11.86 -13.03
CA LYS A 115 -7.75 11.51 -14.27
C LYS A 115 -7.52 10.06 -14.66
N SER A 116 -6.48 9.45 -14.10
CA SER A 116 -6.09 8.06 -14.30
C SER A 116 -6.36 7.24 -13.04
N THR A 117 -6.73 5.99 -13.24
CA THR A 117 -6.79 4.96 -12.20
C THR A 117 -5.50 4.14 -12.13
N THR A 118 -4.54 4.38 -13.01
CA THR A 118 -3.28 3.62 -13.06
C THR A 118 -2.18 4.33 -12.26
N PHE A 119 -1.55 3.61 -11.36
CA PHE A 119 -0.43 4.09 -10.55
C PHE A 119 0.81 3.22 -10.76
N LYS A 120 1.98 3.85 -10.67
CA LYS A 120 3.29 3.18 -10.74
C LYS A 120 3.97 3.31 -9.39
N VAL A 121 4.21 2.17 -8.73
CA VAL A 121 5.08 2.07 -7.56
C VAL A 121 6.52 1.99 -8.06
N LYS A 122 7.39 2.81 -7.48
CA LYS A 122 8.83 2.80 -7.71
C LYS A 122 9.54 2.50 -6.39
N PHE A 123 10.55 1.65 -6.45
CA PHE A 123 11.39 1.32 -5.33
C PHE A 123 12.86 1.43 -5.70
N TRP A 124 13.60 2.14 -4.86
CA TRP A 124 15.03 2.29 -5.01
C TRP A 124 15.75 1.73 -3.79
N TRP A 125 16.82 1.01 -4.06
CA TRP A 125 17.63 0.32 -3.06
C TRP A 125 19.09 0.77 -3.19
N SER A 126 19.69 1.10 -2.05
CA SER A 126 21.14 1.24 -1.89
C SER A 126 21.59 0.72 -0.53
N HIS A 127 22.91 0.69 -0.34
CA HIS A 127 23.56 0.37 0.94
C HIS A 127 23.04 1.23 2.10
N TRP A 128 22.86 2.53 1.85
CA TRP A 128 22.57 3.52 2.90
C TRP A 128 21.10 3.79 3.09
N ARG A 129 20.34 3.71 2.00
CA ARG A 129 18.95 4.17 1.98
C ARG A 129 18.10 3.37 1.01
N LYS A 130 16.86 3.16 1.43
CA LYS A 130 15.78 2.67 0.59
C LYS A 130 14.77 3.80 0.39
N ARG A 131 14.15 3.86 -0.79
CA ARG A 131 13.10 4.82 -1.11
C ARG A 131 11.95 4.10 -1.80
N VAL A 132 10.74 4.48 -1.44
CA VAL A 132 9.52 4.07 -2.13
C VAL A 132 8.84 5.33 -2.59
N GLU A 133 8.43 5.36 -3.84
CA GLU A 133 7.66 6.45 -4.44
C GLU A 133 6.50 5.84 -5.22
N TRP A 134 5.45 6.63 -5.40
CA TRP A 134 4.40 6.27 -6.36
C TRP A 134 3.88 7.52 -7.05
N GLU A 135 3.50 7.34 -8.31
CA GLU A 135 2.99 8.41 -9.15
C GLU A 135 1.84 7.92 -10.05
N GLU A 136 0.94 8.84 -10.39
CA GLU A 136 -0.12 8.62 -11.36
C GLU A 136 0.52 8.41 -12.75
N VAL A 137 0.12 7.36 -13.45
CA VAL A 137 0.54 7.12 -14.84
C VAL A 137 -0.39 7.90 -15.75
N THR A 138 0.15 8.93 -16.41
CA THR A 138 -0.60 9.76 -17.38
C THR A 138 -0.53 9.21 -18.81
N ASP A 139 0.35 8.25 -19.06
CA ASP A 139 0.46 7.59 -20.37
C ASP A 139 -0.49 6.39 -20.43
N PHE A 140 -1.59 6.56 -21.16
CA PHE A 140 -2.63 5.54 -21.32
C PHE A 140 -2.23 4.40 -22.27
N THR A 141 -1.02 4.42 -22.84
CA THR A 141 -0.53 3.29 -23.65
C THR A 141 -0.20 2.06 -22.80
N PHE A 142 -0.03 2.23 -21.48
CA PHE A 142 0.26 1.17 -20.53
C PHE A 142 -0.82 1.08 -19.46
N VAL A 143 -1.87 0.31 -19.76
CA VAL A 143 -2.90 -0.06 -18.78
C VAL A 143 -2.60 -1.49 -18.34
N PRO A 144 -2.24 -1.73 -17.07
CA PRO A 144 -2.07 -3.09 -16.58
C PRO A 144 -3.40 -3.85 -16.70
N GLU A 145 -3.32 -5.15 -16.99
CA GLU A 145 -4.52 -5.99 -17.01
C GLU A 145 -5.19 -5.94 -15.62
N PRO A 146 -6.49 -5.61 -15.54
CA PRO A 146 -7.18 -5.62 -14.26
C PRO A 146 -7.12 -7.02 -13.67
N LEU A 147 -6.58 -7.12 -12.45
CA LEU A 147 -6.68 -8.36 -11.71
C LEU A 147 -8.16 -8.66 -11.47
N ALA A 148 -8.57 -9.90 -11.68
CA ALA A 148 -9.94 -10.37 -11.49
C ALA A 148 -10.32 -10.48 -10.00
N PHE A 149 -9.86 -9.56 -9.16
CA PHE A 149 -10.21 -9.55 -7.74
C PHE A 149 -11.53 -8.81 -7.55
N LYS A 150 -12.58 -9.58 -7.24
CA LYS A 150 -13.86 -9.01 -6.84
C LYS A 150 -13.82 -8.64 -5.38
N HIS A 151 -13.69 -7.34 -5.09
CA HIS A 151 -13.79 -6.82 -3.73
C HIS A 151 -15.12 -7.19 -3.10
N ARG A 152 -15.10 -7.42 -1.79
CA ARG A 152 -16.29 -7.57 -0.96
C ARG A 152 -16.24 -6.50 0.10
N TYR A 153 -17.34 -5.77 0.23
CA TYR A 153 -17.52 -4.78 1.27
C TYR A 153 -18.50 -5.36 2.29
N SER A 154 -18.28 -5.03 3.55
CA SER A 154 -19.12 -5.53 4.63
C SER A 154 -19.50 -4.36 5.53
N MET A 155 -20.67 -4.45 6.11
CA MET A 155 -21.11 -3.58 7.19
C MET A 155 -20.94 -4.29 8.52
N VAL A 156 -20.51 -3.55 9.55
CA VAL A 156 -20.51 -4.01 10.94
C VAL A 156 -21.35 -3.05 11.76
N GLY A 157 -22.04 -3.56 12.77
CA GLY A 157 -22.76 -2.70 13.68
C GLY A 157 -23.30 -3.42 14.90
N SER A 158 -23.98 -2.67 15.76
CA SER A 158 -24.58 -3.22 16.97
C SER A 158 -25.60 -4.34 16.66
N TRP A 159 -26.33 -4.27 15.54
CA TRP A 159 -27.29 -5.32 15.13
C TRP A 159 -26.63 -6.63 14.70
N THR A 160 -25.34 -6.61 14.32
CA THR A 160 -24.57 -7.82 14.00
C THR A 160 -23.67 -8.26 15.13
N SER A 161 -23.81 -7.65 16.32
CA SER A 161 -22.82 -7.82 17.39
C SER A 161 -21.39 -7.56 16.88
N TRP A 162 -21.25 -6.58 15.98
CA TRP A 162 -20.01 -6.19 15.31
C TRP A 162 -19.40 -7.25 14.38
N ALA A 163 -20.16 -8.29 14.01
CA ALA A 163 -19.75 -9.22 12.95
C ALA A 163 -19.93 -8.57 11.57
N CYS A 164 -19.03 -8.91 10.63
CA CYS A 164 -19.11 -8.47 9.24
C CYS A 164 -20.31 -9.10 8.52
N VAL A 165 -21.14 -8.27 7.91
CA VAL A 165 -22.20 -8.70 6.99
C VAL A 165 -21.90 -8.15 5.61
N ASP A 166 -21.79 -9.03 4.62
CA ASP A 166 -21.47 -8.66 3.24
C ASP A 166 -22.56 -7.76 2.65
N MET A 167 -22.12 -6.74 1.93
CA MET A 167 -22.95 -5.84 1.13
C MET A 167 -23.19 -6.45 -0.25
N GLU A 168 -24.32 -6.09 -0.87
CA GLU A 168 -24.69 -6.52 -2.21
C GLU A 168 -24.39 -5.40 -3.21
N LEU A 169 -23.62 -5.71 -4.26
CA LEU A 169 -23.42 -4.80 -5.39
C LEU A 169 -24.68 -4.82 -6.27
N SER A 170 -25.34 -3.67 -6.41
CA SER A 170 -26.49 -3.46 -7.30
C SER A 170 -26.29 -2.21 -8.13
N GLU A 171 -26.51 -2.32 -9.45
CA GLU A 171 -26.22 -1.25 -10.43
C GLU A 171 -24.77 -0.75 -10.30
N ASP A 172 -24.56 0.39 -9.63
CA ASP A 172 -23.26 1.04 -9.43
C ASP A 172 -22.97 1.34 -7.94
N ALA A 173 -23.68 0.70 -7.01
CA ALA A 173 -23.52 0.95 -5.58
C ALA A 173 -23.55 -0.33 -4.73
N TRP A 174 -22.81 -0.29 -3.62
CA TRP A 174 -22.85 -1.33 -2.60
C TRP A 174 -24.00 -1.03 -1.63
N HIS A 175 -24.89 -2.00 -1.44
CA HIS A 175 -26.06 -1.90 -0.59
C HIS A 175 -25.94 -2.82 0.62
N GLY A 176 -26.30 -2.30 1.78
CA GLY A 176 -26.49 -3.05 3.01
C GLY A 176 -27.82 -2.65 3.64
N SER A 177 -28.53 -3.61 4.24
CA SER A 177 -29.78 -3.31 4.95
C SER A 177 -29.76 -3.93 6.35
N PHE A 178 -30.33 -3.20 7.31
CA PHE A 178 -30.49 -3.68 8.68
C PHE A 178 -31.80 -3.15 9.25
N ARG A 179 -32.27 -3.81 10.31
CA ARG A 179 -33.44 -3.37 11.07
C ARG A 179 -32.99 -2.73 12.35
N LEU A 180 -33.57 -1.58 12.69
CA LEU A 180 -33.37 -0.97 14.01
C LEU A 180 -33.91 -1.92 15.09
N GLY A 181 -33.08 -2.19 16.10
CA GLY A 181 -33.48 -2.95 17.28
C GLY A 181 -34.51 -2.21 18.15
N SER A 182 -34.94 -2.86 19.23
CA SER A 182 -35.90 -2.31 20.19
C SER A 182 -35.43 -1.05 20.92
N SER A 183 -34.12 -0.78 20.91
CA SER A 183 -33.52 0.46 21.42
C SER A 183 -33.89 1.69 20.57
N GLY A 184 -34.34 1.51 19.33
CA GLY A 184 -34.52 2.59 18.36
C GLY A 184 -33.21 3.26 17.91
N ARG A 185 -32.05 2.68 18.28
CA ARG A 185 -30.72 3.21 17.99
C ARG A 185 -29.75 2.08 17.66
N GLU A 186 -29.00 2.24 16.58
CA GLU A 186 -27.92 1.36 16.16
C GLU A 186 -26.66 2.17 15.82
N GLU A 187 -25.50 1.55 15.95
CA GLU A 187 -24.20 2.11 15.55
C GLU A 187 -23.58 1.22 14.46
N PHE A 188 -22.84 1.82 13.52
CA PHE A 188 -22.22 1.08 12.41
C PHE A 188 -20.92 1.65 11.89
N HIS A 189 -20.16 0.78 11.23
CA HIS A 189 -19.02 1.10 10.39
C HIS A 189 -19.12 0.37 9.05
N PHE A 190 -18.46 0.95 8.05
CA PHE A 190 -18.18 0.35 6.75
C PHE A 190 -16.71 -0.07 6.71
#